data_AF-A0A5D2RR56-F1
#
_entry.id   AF-A0A5D2RR56-F1
#
_cell.length_a   1.000
_cell.length_b   1.000
_cell.length_c   1.000
_cell.angle_alpha   90.00
_cell.angle_beta   90.00
_cell.angle_gamma   90.00
#
_symmetry.space_group_name_H-M   'P 1'
#
loop_
_entity.id
_entity.type
_entity.pdbx_description
1 polymer ?
#
loop_
_entity_poly.entity_id
_entity_poly.type
_entity_poly.pdbx_seq_one_letter_code
_entity_poly.pdbx_strand_id
1 'polypeptide(L)' 'MPTISFTIGDKVFDLYPEEYILKVGEGPQAQCISGFTALDVPPPRGPLWH' A
#
# COMPACT_ATOMS: atom_id res chain seq x y z
N MET A 1 -10.73 -7.35 -2.37
CA MET A 1 -9.59 -6.71 -3.05
C MET A 1 -8.44 -7.71 -3.11
N PRO A 2 -7.47 -7.61 -4.04
CA PRO A 2 -6.39 -8.59 -4.14
C PRO A 2 -5.39 -8.44 -2.98
N THR A 3 -4.64 -9.49 -2.69
CA THR A 3 -3.40 -9.39 -1.89
C THR A 3 -2.35 -8.65 -2.71
N ILE A 4 -1.61 -7.74 -2.08
CA ILE A 4 -0.47 -7.04 -2.68
C ILE A 4 0.81 -7.64 -2.11
N SER A 5 1.76 -7.98 -2.96
CA SER A 5 2.99 -8.64 -2.53
C SER A 5 4.21 -7.79 -2.85
N PHE A 6 5.10 -7.64 -1.88
CA PHE A 6 6.42 -7.03 -2.05
C PHE A 6 7.50 -8.09 -1.94
N THR A 7 8.50 -8.04 -2.83
CA THR A 7 9.68 -8.90 -2.72
C THR A 7 10.83 -8.08 -2.14
N ILE A 8 11.31 -8.46 -0.95
CA ILE A 8 12.39 -7.76 -0.24
C ILE A 8 13.43 -8.79 0.18
N GLY A 9 14.64 -8.69 -0.38
CA GLY A 9 15.71 -9.64 -0.11
C GLY A 9 15.32 -11.09 -0.43
N ASP A 10 14.77 -11.33 -1.63
CA ASP A 10 14.29 -12.63 -2.14
C ASP A 10 13.15 -13.28 -1.32
N LYS A 11 12.57 -12.55 -0.37
CA LYS A 11 11.42 -12.99 0.40
C LYS A 11 10.16 -12.21 0.01
N VAL A 12 9.06 -12.93 -0.14
CA VAL A 12 7.73 -12.36 -0.42
C VAL A 12 7.05 -11.96 0.88
N PHE A 13 6.52 -10.74 0.92
CA PHE A 13 5.71 -10.17 1.98
C PHE A 13 4.35 -9.78 1.43
N ASP A 14 3.32 -10.48 1.88
CA ASP A 14 1.95 -10.26 1.47
C ASP A 14 1.27 -9.24 2.39
N LEU A 15 0.53 -8.32 1.80
CA LEU A 15 -0.41 -7.42 2.46
C LEU A 15 -1.82 -7.79 2.03
N TYR A 16 -2.62 -8.24 2.99
CA TYR A 16 -4.04 -8.48 2.82
C TYR A 16 -4.81 -7.16 2.77
N PRO A 17 -6.01 -7.13 2.18
CA PRO A 17 -6.84 -5.92 2.08
C PRO A 17 -7.03 -5.15 3.39
N GLU A 18 -7.20 -5.86 4.50
CA GLU A 18 -7.33 -5.28 5.84
C GLU A 18 -6.07 -4.54 6.33
N GLU A 19 -4.90 -4.82 5.76
CA GLU A 19 -3.62 -4.22 6.16
C GLU A 19 -3.30 -2.95 5.36
N TYR A 20 -3.81 -2.83 4.13
CA TYR A 20 -3.55 -1.68 3.27
C TYR A 20 -4.76 -0.78 3.02
N ILE A 21 -5.95 -1.15 3.48
CA ILE A 21 -7.13 -0.29 3.47
C ILE A 21 -7.31 0.33 4.85
N LEU A 22 -7.14 1.65 4.92
CA LEU A 22 -7.35 2.42 6.12
C LEU A 22 -8.83 2.73 6.29
N LYS A 23 -9.40 2.41 7.45
CA LYS A 23 -10.78 2.74 7.81
C LYS A 23 -10.77 3.94 8.74
N VAL A 24 -11.31 5.06 8.28
CA VAL A 24 -11.35 6.34 9.01
C VAL A 24 -12.80 6.66 9.41
N GLY A 25 -13.02 7.03 10.67
CA GLY A 25 -14.36 7.27 11.21
C GLY A 25 -14.99 6.00 11.80
N GLU A 26 -16.23 6.14 12.28
CA GLU A 26 -16.91 5.10 13.05
C GLU A 26 -18.29 4.72 12.48
N GLY A 27 -18.72 3.51 12.80
CA GLY A 27 -20.05 3.02 12.43
C GLY A 27 -20.30 3.02 10.91
N PRO A 28 -21.54 3.28 10.48
CA PRO A 28 -21.92 3.29 9.07
C PRO A 28 -21.29 4.42 8.25
N GLN A 29 -20.71 5.43 8.89
CA GLN A 29 -20.13 6.61 8.24
C GLN A 29 -18.62 6.47 8.03
N ALA A 30 -18.03 5.34 8.41
CA ALA A 30 -16.62 5.08 8.19
C ALA A 30 -16.27 5.07 6.70
N GLN A 31 -15.18 5.75 6.35
CA GLN A 31 -14.64 5.82 5.00
C GLN A 31 -13.44 4.89 4.86
N CYS A 32 -13.35 4.20 3.72
CA CYS A 32 -12.19 3.39 3.35
C CYS A 32 -11.27 4.20 2.45
N ILE A 33 -9.98 4.24 2.77
CA ILE A 33 -8.93 4.96 2.06
C ILE A 33 -7.80 3.98 1.74
N SER A 34 -7.23 4.08 0.54
CA SER A 34 -6.00 3.36 0.20
C SER A 34 -4.84 3.83 1.09
N GLY A 35 -4.10 2.89 1.68
CA GLY A 35 -2.85 3.16 2.38
C GLY A 35 -1.68 3.50 1.44
N PHE A 36 -1.85 3.28 0.13
CA PHE A 36 -0.86 3.67 -0.90
C PHE A 36 -1.14 5.06 -1.43
N THR A 37 -0.07 5.83 -1.64
CA THR A 37 -0.08 7.12 -2.33
C THR A 37 0.90 7.10 -3.50
N ALA A 38 0.58 7.82 -4.58
CA ALA A 38 1.47 7.95 -5.71
C ALA A 38 2.57 8.99 -5.41
N LEU A 39 3.82 8.65 -5.76
CA LEU A 39 4.95 9.56 -5.67
C LEU A 39 5.93 9.32 -6.82
N ASP A 40 6.02 10.27 -7.74
CA ASP A 40 7.00 10.25 -8.82
C ASP A 40 8.34 10.80 -8.32
N VAL A 41 9.35 9.94 -8.23
CA VAL A 41 10.72 10.33 -7.85
C VAL A 41 11.59 10.36 -9.12
N PRO A 42 12.09 11.53 -9.55
CA PRO A 42 12.87 11.63 -10.78
C PRO A 42 14.29 11.05 -10.64
N PRO A 43 14.95 10.71 -11.76
CA PRO A 43 16.36 10.31 -11.77
C PRO A 43 17.28 11.36 -11.11
N PRO A 44 18.42 10.95 -10.48
CA PRO A 44 18.97 9.59 -10.42
C PRO A 44 18.50 8.77 -9.21
N ARG A 45 17.58 9.29 -8.39
CA ARG A 45 17.22 8.70 -7.09
C ARG A 45 15.95 7.83 -7.11
N GLY A 46 15.31 7.68 -8.26
CA GLY A 46 14.13 6.82 -8.43
C GLY A 46 14.31 5.79 -9.54
N PRO A 47 13.42 4.78 -9.62
CA PRO A 47 12.33 4.50 -8.66
C PRO A 47 12.85 3.94 -7.33
N LEU A 48 12.18 4.28 -6.23
CA LEU A 48 12.54 3.79 -4.88
C LEU A 48 12.04 2.38 -4.59
N TRP A 49 11.01 1.96 -5.30
CA TRP A 49 10.29 0.71 -5.09
C TRP A 49 10.20 0.01 -6.45
N HIS A 50 10.61 -1.26 -6.51
CA HIS A 50 10.61 -2.11 -7.70
C HIS A 50 10.15 -3.52 -7.36
#